data_AF-A0A953T8C1-F1
#
_entry.id   AF-A0A953T8C1-F1
#
_cell.length_a   1.000
_cell.length_b   1.000
_cell.length_c   1.000
_cell.angle_alpha   90.00
_cell.angle_beta   90.00
_cell.angle_gamma   90.00
#
_symmetry.space_group_name_H-M   'P 1'
#
loop_
_entity.id
_entity.type
_entity.pdbx_description
1 polymer ?
#
loop_
_entity_poly.entity_id
_entity_poly.type
_entity_poly.pdbx_seq_one_letter_code
_entity_poly.pdbx_strand_id
1 'polypeptide(L)'
;MKPSRRQFIIYSSASLAGLGLSAQAQAQAMLGEAEPAAAGLGYKADAAAVDKTKFPKYAAGQVCTNCQLYVAKSADAGTCAIFPGKLVAGPGWCNAWVKKA
;
A
#
# COMPACT_ATOMS: atom_id res chain seq x y z
N MET A 1 69.56 -18.08 -11.19
CA MET A 1 68.26 -17.49 -11.57
C MET A 1 67.19 -18.56 -11.37
N LYS A 2 66.05 -18.41 -10.72
CA LYS A 2 65.50 -17.45 -9.75
C LYS A 2 64.25 -18.18 -9.22
N PRO A 3 64.19 -18.63 -7.97
CA PRO A 3 62.94 -19.13 -7.42
C PRO A 3 62.11 -17.89 -7.04
N SER A 4 60.88 -17.79 -7.50
CA SER A 4 59.84 -17.10 -6.72
C SER A 4 58.46 -17.37 -7.31
N ARG A 5 57.73 -18.28 -6.68
CA ARG A 5 56.30 -18.51 -6.85
C ARG A 5 55.45 -17.38 -6.22
N ARG A 6 56.03 -16.18 -6.04
CA ARG A 6 55.45 -15.03 -5.32
C ARG A 6 55.31 -13.77 -6.18
N GLN A 7 54.95 -13.91 -7.46
CA GLN A 7 54.66 -12.75 -8.33
C GLN A 7 53.33 -12.84 -9.09
N PHE A 8 52.51 -13.87 -8.85
CA PHE A 8 51.16 -14.00 -9.44
C PHE A 8 50.03 -13.80 -8.41
N ILE A 9 50.30 -13.08 -7.32
CA ILE A 9 49.26 -12.62 -6.38
C ILE A 9 49.26 -11.09 -6.34
N ILE A 10 49.22 -10.50 -7.53
CA ILE A 10 48.85 -9.11 -7.77
C ILE A 10 47.85 -9.22 -8.92
N TYR A 11 46.71 -8.53 -8.83
CA TYR A 11 45.51 -8.69 -9.68
C TYR A 11 44.71 -9.95 -9.30
N SER A 12 43.62 -9.89 -8.52
CA SER A 12 42.48 -8.99 -8.69
C SER A 12 41.65 -8.91 -7.41
N SER A 13 41.79 -7.83 -6.66
CA SER A 13 40.74 -7.38 -5.73
C SER A 13 39.64 -6.72 -6.56
N ALA A 14 38.83 -7.54 -7.24
CA ALA A 14 37.55 -7.09 -7.75
C ALA A 14 36.56 -7.15 -6.59
N SER A 15 36.49 -6.06 -5.84
CA SER A 15 35.44 -5.80 -4.86
C SER A 15 34.10 -6.12 -5.52
N LEU A 16 33.36 -7.12 -5.00
CA LEU A 16 31.94 -7.24 -5.30
C LEU A 16 31.29 -5.95 -4.79
N ALA A 17 31.07 -5.00 -5.69
CA ALA A 17 30.20 -3.86 -5.42
C ALA A 17 28.84 -4.45 -5.10
N GLY A 18 28.47 -4.42 -3.82
CA GLY A 18 27.18 -4.90 -3.35
C GLY A 18 26.09 -4.22 -4.16
N LEU A 19 25.27 -5.04 -4.81
CA LEU A 19 23.96 -4.63 -5.28
C LEU A 19 23.17 -4.27 -4.01
N GLY A 20 23.28 -3.01 -3.59
CA GLY A 20 22.36 -2.43 -2.64
C GLY A 20 20.99 -2.48 -3.28
N LEU A 21 20.18 -3.48 -2.88
CA LEU A 21 18.74 -3.39 -3.04
C LEU A 21 18.31 -2.18 -2.20
N SER A 22 18.32 -1.02 -2.83
CA SER A 22 17.57 0.13 -2.37
C SER A 22 16.12 -0.32 -2.36
N ALA A 23 15.63 -0.78 -1.21
CA ALA A 23 14.21 -0.95 -0.97
C ALA A 23 13.61 0.45 -1.01
N GLN A 24 13.35 0.94 -2.22
CA GLN A 24 12.69 2.20 -2.45
C GLN A 24 11.26 1.97 -1.96
N ALA A 25 10.98 2.38 -0.72
CA ALA A 25 9.65 2.38 -0.16
C ALA A 25 8.80 3.29 -1.05
N GLN A 26 8.15 2.72 -2.06
CA GLN A 26 7.24 3.46 -2.91
C GLN A 26 6.07 3.85 -2.02
N ALA A 27 5.92 5.15 -1.77
CA ALA A 27 4.74 5.67 -1.10
C ALA A 27 3.52 5.30 -1.95
N GLN A 28 2.68 4.40 -1.45
CA GLN A 28 1.45 4.03 -2.15
C GLN A 28 0.51 5.24 -2.19
N ALA A 29 0.00 5.55 -3.38
CA ALA A 29 -0.92 6.66 -3.57
C ALA A 29 -2.28 6.39 -2.91
N MET A 30 -2.93 7.46 -2.47
CA MET A 30 -4.34 7.40 -2.05
C MET A 30 -5.24 7.07 -3.23
N LEU A 31 -6.29 6.30 -2.97
CA LEU A 31 -7.36 6.01 -3.93
C LEU A 31 -8.17 7.27 -4.18
N GLY A 32 -8.21 7.72 -5.44
CA GLY A 32 -9.09 8.82 -5.85
C GLY A 32 -10.55 8.36 -5.95
N GLU A 33 -11.50 9.16 -5.46
CA GLU A 33 -12.93 8.81 -5.50
C GLU A 33 -13.50 8.66 -6.93
N ALA A 34 -12.89 9.36 -7.89
CA ALA A 34 -13.27 9.29 -9.30
C ALA A 34 -12.62 8.12 -10.06
N GLU A 35 -11.69 7.39 -9.45
CA GLU A 35 -11.11 6.21 -10.10
C GLU A 35 -12.21 5.16 -10.33
N PRO A 36 -12.25 4.46 -11.48
CA PRO A 36 -13.36 3.55 -11.80
C PRO A 36 -13.65 2.49 -10.72
N ALA A 37 -12.59 1.96 -10.09
CA ALA A 37 -12.72 1.00 -8.99
C ALA A 37 -13.39 1.62 -7.74
N ALA A 38 -13.08 2.89 -7.43
CA ALA A 38 -13.66 3.64 -6.32
C ALA A 38 -15.12 4.00 -6.61
N ALA A 39 -15.38 4.58 -7.79
CA ALA A 39 -16.70 5.03 -8.19
C ALA A 39 -17.73 3.89 -8.24
N GLY A 40 -17.34 2.72 -8.78
CA GLY A 40 -18.21 1.55 -8.85
C GLY A 40 -18.64 1.01 -7.49
N LEU A 41 -17.84 1.24 -6.43
CA LEU A 41 -18.15 0.85 -5.07
C LEU A 41 -18.63 2.02 -4.20
N GLY A 42 -18.79 3.22 -4.76
CA GLY A 42 -19.17 4.40 -3.99
C GLY A 42 -18.16 4.79 -2.92
N TYR A 43 -16.86 4.57 -3.17
CA TYR A 43 -15.83 4.94 -2.21
C TYR A 43 -15.85 6.45 -1.95
N LYS A 44 -15.89 6.80 -0.67
CA LYS A 44 -15.68 8.15 -0.15
C LYS A 44 -14.56 8.14 0.85
N ALA A 45 -13.67 9.12 0.79
CA ALA A 45 -12.59 9.28 1.76
C ALA A 45 -13.12 9.70 3.15
N ASP A 46 -14.33 10.25 3.19
CA ASP A 46 -15.10 10.51 4.41
C ASP A 46 -16.47 9.83 4.31
N ALA A 47 -16.76 8.91 5.24
CA ALA A 47 -18.03 8.21 5.31
C ALA A 47 -19.24 9.13 5.50
N ALA A 48 -19.04 10.36 6.01
CA ALA A 48 -20.11 11.36 6.09
C ALA A 48 -20.57 11.86 4.71
N ALA A 49 -19.71 11.77 3.68
CA ALA A 49 -20.01 12.18 2.32
C ALA A 49 -20.68 11.09 1.46
N VAL A 50 -21.02 9.93 2.05
CA VAL A 50 -21.68 8.83 1.34
C VAL A 50 -23.12 9.22 0.98
N ASP A 51 -23.45 9.08 -0.30
CA ASP A 51 -24.82 9.22 -0.80
C ASP A 51 -25.66 8.01 -0.36
N LYS A 52 -26.43 8.20 0.71
CA LYS A 52 -27.29 7.16 1.31
C LYS A 52 -28.39 6.68 0.36
N THR A 53 -28.78 7.49 -0.63
CA THR A 53 -29.81 7.10 -1.60
C THR A 53 -29.26 6.10 -2.60
N LYS A 54 -27.98 6.25 -3.00
CA LYS A 54 -27.28 5.34 -3.91
C LYS A 54 -26.71 4.12 -3.20
N PHE A 55 -26.34 4.27 -1.93
CA PHE A 55 -25.68 3.24 -1.14
C PHE A 55 -26.46 2.92 0.15
N PRO A 56 -27.64 2.29 0.04
CA PRO A 56 -28.52 2.03 1.19
C PRO A 56 -27.93 1.03 2.21
N LYS A 57 -26.85 0.32 1.85
CA LYS A 57 -26.10 -0.55 2.77
C LYS A 57 -25.25 0.22 3.78
N TYR A 58 -24.98 1.51 3.54
CA TYR A 58 -24.23 2.33 4.48
C TYR A 58 -25.04 2.54 5.76
N ALA A 59 -24.39 2.32 6.90
CA ALA A 59 -24.90 2.70 8.21
C ALA A 59 -23.90 3.62 8.91
N ALA A 60 -24.40 4.56 9.71
CA ALA A 60 -23.56 5.47 10.48
C ALA A 60 -22.56 4.70 11.35
N GLY A 61 -21.31 5.16 11.37
CA GLY A 61 -20.21 4.51 12.07
C GLY A 61 -19.51 3.41 11.27
N GLN A 62 -19.99 3.01 10.10
CA GLN A 62 -19.21 2.16 9.19
C GLN A 62 -18.08 2.98 8.56
N VAL A 63 -16.84 2.60 8.81
CA VAL A 63 -15.65 3.27 8.27
C VAL A 63 -14.59 2.24 7.91
N CYS A 64 -13.57 2.61 7.14
CA CYS A 64 -12.49 1.72 6.78
C CYS A 64 -11.79 1.14 8.03
N THR A 65 -11.54 1.93 9.08
CA THR A 65 -10.85 1.45 10.30
C THR A 65 -11.54 0.29 11.01
N ASN A 66 -12.87 0.16 10.90
CA ASN A 66 -13.64 -0.96 11.45
C ASN A 66 -14.12 -1.98 10.40
N CYS A 67 -13.58 -1.91 9.19
CA CYS A 67 -13.82 -2.86 8.11
C CYS A 67 -12.83 -4.04 8.18
N GLN A 68 -13.29 -5.27 7.92
CA GLN A 68 -12.44 -6.48 7.88
C GLN A 68 -11.36 -6.42 6.79
N LEU A 69 -11.60 -5.68 5.71
CA LEU A 69 -10.71 -5.61 4.54
C LEU A 69 -9.58 -4.58 4.70
N TYR A 70 -9.63 -3.76 5.75
CA TYR A 70 -8.69 -2.66 5.99
C TYR A 70 -7.54 -3.07 6.88
N VAL A 71 -6.32 -2.73 6.45
CA VAL A 71 -5.10 -2.87 7.24
C VAL A 71 -4.43 -1.50 7.35
N ALA A 72 -4.32 -0.99 8.57
CA ALA A 72 -3.72 0.31 8.84
C ALA A 72 -2.24 0.35 8.39
N LYS A 73 -1.84 1.48 7.79
CA LYS A 73 -0.44 1.79 7.46
C LYS A 73 0.04 3.07 8.15
N SER A 74 -0.89 3.94 8.52
CA SER A 74 -0.68 5.13 9.34
C SER A 74 -1.93 5.41 10.20
N ALA A 75 -1.95 6.53 10.91
CA ALA A 75 -3.11 6.98 11.68
C ALA A 75 -4.37 7.16 10.79
N ASP A 76 -4.18 7.69 9.58
CA ASP A 76 -5.29 8.14 8.73
C ASP A 76 -5.44 7.34 7.43
N ALA A 77 -4.52 6.42 7.13
CA ALA A 77 -4.53 5.66 5.88
C ALA A 77 -4.11 4.20 6.05
N GLY A 78 -4.63 3.35 5.17
CA GLY A 78 -4.32 1.93 5.16
C GLY A 78 -4.62 1.27 3.82
N THR A 79 -4.11 0.06 3.66
CA THR A 79 -4.40 -0.76 2.47
C THR A 79 -5.79 -1.38 2.61
N CYS A 80 -6.48 -1.57 1.49
CA CYS A 80 -7.75 -2.30 1.42
C CYS A 80 -7.63 -3.45 0.42
N ALA A 81 -8.05 -4.66 0.80
CA ALA A 81 -7.85 -5.86 -0.02
C ALA A 81 -8.46 -5.78 -1.44
N ILE A 82 -9.51 -4.99 -1.63
CA ILE A 82 -10.19 -4.80 -2.92
C ILE A 82 -9.63 -3.62 -3.75
N PHE A 83 -8.73 -2.82 -3.16
CA PHE A 83 -8.06 -1.70 -3.83
C PHE A 83 -6.54 -1.92 -3.80
N PRO A 84 -6.03 -2.96 -4.50
CA PRO A 84 -4.62 -3.29 -4.48
C PRO A 84 -3.77 -2.13 -5.03
N GLY A 85 -2.61 -1.89 -4.41
CA GLY A 85 -1.69 -0.83 -4.84
C GLY A 85 -2.10 0.60 -4.48
N LYS A 86 -3.22 0.77 -3.74
CA LYS A 86 -3.68 2.08 -3.24
C LYS A 86 -3.88 2.06 -1.73
N LEU A 87 -3.89 3.25 -1.14
CA LEU A 87 -4.35 3.47 0.23
C LEU A 87 -5.76 4.04 0.23
N VAL A 88 -6.55 3.66 1.22
CA VAL A 88 -7.85 4.28 1.52
C VAL A 88 -7.76 5.06 2.82
N ALA A 89 -8.58 6.10 2.94
CA ALA A 89 -8.68 6.88 4.16
C ALA A 89 -9.33 6.04 5.27
N GLY A 90 -8.76 6.07 6.48
CA GLY A 90 -9.34 5.47 7.68
C GLY A 90 -10.82 5.86 7.92
N PRO A 91 -11.19 7.16 7.85
CA PRO A 91 -12.59 7.59 7.98
C PRO A 91 -13.46 7.32 6.75
N GLY A 92 -12.90 6.74 5.68
CA GLY A 92 -13.62 6.48 4.44
C GLY A 92 -14.59 5.31 4.52
N TRP A 93 -15.34 5.09 3.44
CA TRP A 93 -16.28 3.99 3.31
C TRP A 93 -16.47 3.59 1.84
N CYS A 94 -16.81 2.33 1.57
CA CYS A 94 -17.33 1.88 0.26
C CYS A 94 -18.35 0.74 0.44
N ASN A 95 -19.12 0.43 -0.59
CA ASN A 95 -20.22 -0.54 -0.56
C ASN A 95 -19.83 -2.00 -0.31
N ALA A 96 -18.52 -2.29 -0.35
CA ALA A 96 -17.93 -3.56 0.04
C ALA A 96 -17.54 -3.63 1.53
N TRP A 97 -17.87 -2.61 2.32
CA TRP A 97 -17.65 -2.62 3.76
C TRP A 97 -18.24 -3.88 4.40
N VAL A 98 -17.46 -4.50 5.27
CA VAL A 98 -17.84 -5.67 6.05
C VAL A 98 -17.28 -5.49 7.46
N LYS A 99 -18.12 -5.75 8.46
CA LYS A 99 -17.76 -5.59 9.86
C LYS A 99 -16.51 -6.42 10.18
N LYS A 100 -15.52 -5.81 10.83
CA LYS A 100 -14.37 -6.53 11.41
C LYS A 100 -14.87 -7.49 12.49
N ALA A 101 -14.40 -8.73 12.44
CA ALA A 101 -14.70 -9.76 13.44
C ALA A 101 -14.11 -9.40 14.81
#